data_AF-A0A117MIL4-F1
#
_entry.id   AF-A0A117MIL4-F1
#
_cell.length_a   1.000
_cell.length_b   1.000
_cell.length_c   1.000
_cell.angle_alpha   90.00
_cell.angle_beta   90.00
_cell.angle_gamma   90.00
#
_symmetry.space_group_name_H-M   'P 1'
#
loop_
_entity.id
_entity.type
_entity.pdbx_description
1 polymer ?
#
loop_
_entity_poly.entity_id
_entity_poly.type
_entity_poly.pdbx_seq_one_letter_code
_entity_poly.pdbx_strand_id
1 'polypeptide(L)'
;METEKSWKAERNELLPMLAGCLLAALLVKIPLLAGFDPDEETFYAKHIGIIVFAGLSLYLFLAGKDKNWLQGVVVLLVFALSALYINLLPPSKGSDTVVLAYIHLPLMLWCFYGLVFIGFDRKDTARRIGYIRYNGDLAILTALILIAGAIFSG
;
A
#
# COMPACT_ATOMS: atom_id res chain seq x y z
N MET A 1 7.10 -20.01 29.58
CA MET A 1 6.85 -20.65 28.26
C MET A 1 5.88 -19.84 27.39
N GLU A 2 4.81 -19.24 27.93
CA GLU A 2 3.91 -18.35 27.17
C GLU A 2 4.55 -17.00 26.80
N THR A 3 5.34 -16.40 27.70
CA THR A 3 6.07 -15.14 27.47
C THR A 3 7.11 -15.23 26.34
N GLU A 4 7.80 -16.37 26.23
CA GLU A 4 8.81 -16.60 25.20
C GLU A 4 8.19 -16.84 23.81
N LYS A 5 6.97 -17.41 23.77
CA LYS A 5 6.18 -17.55 22.53
C LYS A 5 5.64 -16.20 22.05
N SER A 6 5.13 -15.37 22.95
CA SER A 6 4.67 -14.00 22.63
C SER A 6 5.81 -13.16 22.04
N TRP A 7 7.00 -13.18 22.65
CA TRP A 7 8.15 -12.39 22.17
C TRP A 7 8.68 -12.87 20.80
N LYS A 8 8.67 -14.18 20.54
CA LYS A 8 9.03 -14.73 19.22
C LYS A 8 7.98 -14.42 18.15
N ALA A 9 6.69 -14.41 18.50
CA ALA A 9 5.62 -14.05 17.59
C ALA A 9 5.70 -12.57 17.19
N GLU A 10 5.88 -11.66 18.15
CA GLU A 10 6.05 -10.23 17.88
C GLU A 10 7.28 -9.95 17.01
N ARG A 11 8.44 -10.55 17.30
CA ARG A 11 9.65 -10.36 16.47
C ARG A 11 9.46 -10.83 15.02
N ASN A 12 8.69 -11.90 14.83
CA ASN A 12 8.38 -12.42 13.49
C ASN A 12 7.40 -11.54 12.70
N GLU A 13 6.62 -10.68 13.36
CA GLU A 13 5.72 -9.70 12.72
C GLU A 13 6.42 -8.34 12.50
N LEU A 14 7.36 -7.98 13.38
CA LEU A 14 8.17 -6.78 13.26
C LEU A 14 9.12 -6.81 12.05
N LEU A 15 9.69 -7.98 11.72
CA LEU A 15 10.56 -8.17 10.55
C LEU A 15 9.86 -7.85 9.20
N PRO A 16 8.68 -8.43 8.90
CA PRO A 16 7.85 -8.05 7.76
C PRO A 16 7.51 -6.57 7.72
N MET A 17 7.14 -6.00 8.87
CA MET A 17 6.74 -4.60 8.99
C MET A 17 7.92 -3.68 8.67
N LEU A 18 9.08 -3.96 9.24
CA LEU A 18 10.33 -3.24 8.98
C LEU A 18 10.71 -3.34 7.51
N ALA A 19 10.58 -4.53 6.89
CA ALA A 19 10.86 -4.72 5.47
C ALA A 19 9.90 -3.92 4.57
N GLY A 20 8.62 -3.86 4.92
CA GLY A 20 7.63 -3.02 4.24
C GLY A 20 7.98 -1.53 4.34
N CYS A 21 8.33 -1.06 5.54
CA CYS A 21 8.76 0.32 5.77
C CYS A 21 10.05 0.66 5.02
N LEU A 22 11.03 -0.25 5.02
CA LEU A 22 12.28 -0.07 4.27
C LEU A 22 12.04 -0.02 2.76
N LEU A 23 11.17 -0.90 2.23
CA LEU A 23 10.81 -0.87 0.82
C LEU A 23 10.11 0.44 0.44
N ALA A 24 9.16 0.91 1.27
CA ALA A 24 8.51 2.20 1.07
C ALA A 24 9.52 3.36 1.13
N ALA A 25 10.42 3.37 2.10
CA ALA A 25 11.47 4.38 2.23
C ALA A 25 12.44 4.37 1.04
N LEU A 26 12.78 3.20 0.52
CA LEU A 26 13.64 3.05 -0.65
C LEU A 26 12.93 3.57 -1.91
N LEU A 27 11.64 3.25 -2.09
CA LEU A 27 10.83 3.75 -3.20
C LEU A 27 10.67 5.28 -3.17
N VAL A 28 10.48 5.88 -1.98
CA VAL A 28 10.46 7.34 -1.78
C VAL A 28 11.79 7.98 -2.13
N LYS A 29 12.91 7.30 -1.86
CA LYS A 29 14.26 7.81 -2.14
C LYS A 29 14.73 7.58 -3.58
N ILE A 30 13.98 6.87 -4.43
CA ILE A 30 14.32 6.69 -5.85
C ILE A 30 14.61 8.02 -6.57
N PRO A 31 13.76 9.06 -6.53
CA PRO A 31 14.03 10.33 -7.21
C PRO A 31 15.34 10.98 -6.73
N LEU A 32 15.59 10.97 -5.41
CA LEU A 32 16.81 11.54 -4.82
C LEU A 32 18.07 10.74 -5.18
N LEU A 33 17.97 9.41 -5.31
CA LEU A 33 19.08 8.52 -5.71
C LEU A 33 19.34 8.56 -7.23
N ALA A 34 18.32 8.85 -8.03
CA ALA A 34 18.41 8.94 -9.48
C ALA A 34 18.95 10.30 -9.97
N GLY A 35 19.07 11.30 -9.09
CA GLY A 35 19.64 12.61 -9.43
C GLY A 35 18.80 13.42 -10.42
N PHE A 36 17.51 13.08 -10.56
CA PHE A 36 16.56 13.89 -11.33
C PHE A 36 15.89 14.89 -10.37
N ASP A 37 15.70 16.12 -10.83
CA ASP A 37 14.76 17.12 -10.27
C ASP A 37 13.46 17.14 -11.10
N PRO A 38 12.61 16.09 -11.09
CA PRO A 38 11.28 16.21 -11.66
C PRO A 38 10.37 16.78 -10.57
N ASP A 39 9.98 18.05 -10.70
CA ASP A 39 8.89 18.74 -10.00
C ASP A 39 8.27 17.88 -8.88
N GLU A 40 8.88 17.92 -7.67
CA GLU A 40 8.73 16.89 -6.62
C GLU A 40 7.26 16.56 -6.35
N GLU A 41 6.41 17.59 -6.36
CA GLU A 41 4.97 17.48 -6.16
C GLU A 41 4.30 16.58 -7.21
N THR A 42 4.69 16.67 -8.48
CA THR A 42 4.13 15.81 -9.52
C THR A 42 4.61 14.38 -9.42
N PHE A 43 5.82 14.12 -8.94
CA PHE A 43 6.31 12.76 -8.73
C PHE A 43 5.55 12.09 -7.57
N TYR A 44 5.43 12.78 -6.43
CA TYR A 44 4.71 12.26 -5.27
C TYR A 44 3.22 12.09 -5.55
N ALA A 45 2.56 13.07 -6.18
CA ALA A 45 1.15 12.98 -6.56
C ALA A 45 0.87 11.74 -7.44
N LYS A 46 1.82 11.38 -8.30
CA LYS A 46 1.71 10.21 -9.18
C LYS A 46 1.94 8.89 -8.44
N HIS A 47 2.98 8.80 -7.60
CA HIS A 47 3.51 7.51 -7.15
C HIS A 47 3.13 7.14 -5.71
N ILE A 48 2.55 8.06 -4.91
CA ILE A 48 2.25 7.82 -3.49
C ILE A 48 1.37 6.60 -3.25
N GLY A 49 0.34 6.39 -4.09
CA GLY A 49 -0.53 5.21 -3.99
C GLY A 49 0.25 3.91 -4.21
N ILE A 50 1.12 3.86 -5.21
CA ILE A 50 1.97 2.69 -5.49
C ILE A 50 2.87 2.40 -4.31
N ILE A 51 3.53 3.42 -3.75
CA ILE A 51 4.47 3.27 -2.63
C ILE A 51 3.77 2.69 -1.41
N VAL A 52 2.63 3.27 -1.02
CA VAL A 52 1.87 2.87 0.16
C VAL A 52 1.34 1.44 0.00
N PHE A 53 0.64 1.13 -1.10
CA PHE A 53 0.07 -0.20 -1.31
C PHE A 53 1.13 -1.27 -1.59
N ALA A 54 2.26 -0.93 -2.20
CA ALA A 54 3.38 -1.86 -2.37
C ALA A 54 3.96 -2.27 -1.01
N GLY A 55 4.19 -1.32 -0.10
CA GLY A 55 4.65 -1.61 1.26
C GLY A 55 3.66 -2.48 2.05
N LEU A 56 2.38 -2.12 2.00
CA LEU A 56 1.29 -2.88 2.67
C LEU A 56 1.13 -4.30 2.11
N SER A 57 1.18 -4.46 0.79
CA SER A 57 1.08 -5.78 0.16
C SER A 57 2.30 -6.66 0.45
N LEU A 58 3.50 -6.07 0.50
CA LEU A 58 4.71 -6.77 0.91
C LEU A 58 4.61 -7.25 2.36
N TYR A 59 4.13 -6.38 3.26
CA TYR A 59 3.89 -6.75 4.65
C TYR A 59 2.96 -7.96 4.76
N LEU A 60 1.79 -7.92 4.10
CA LEU A 60 0.85 -9.04 4.12
C LEU A 60 1.45 -10.32 3.53
N PHE A 61 2.24 -10.20 2.45
CA PHE A 61 2.90 -11.35 1.83
C PHE A 61 3.99 -11.96 2.72
N LEU A 62 4.74 -11.14 3.47
CA LEU A 62 5.77 -11.62 4.40
C LEU A 62 5.18 -12.12 5.72
N ALA A 63 4.07 -11.53 6.18
CA ALA A 63 3.35 -11.93 7.39
C ALA A 63 2.47 -13.18 7.18
N GLY A 64 2.08 -13.48 5.93
CA GLY A 64 1.34 -14.68 5.57
C GLY A 64 2.14 -15.96 5.81
N LYS A 65 1.49 -16.96 6.42
CA LYS A 65 2.10 -18.28 6.68
C LYS A 65 2.25 -19.14 5.42
N ASP A 66 1.34 -18.98 4.45
CA ASP A 66 1.35 -19.71 3.18
C ASP A 66 1.98 -18.85 2.09
N LYS A 67 3.29 -18.99 1.94
CA LYS A 67 4.09 -18.18 1.01
C LYS A 67 3.98 -18.74 -0.41
N ASN A 68 2.86 -18.47 -1.07
CA ASN A 68 2.71 -18.84 -2.47
C ASN A 68 3.46 -17.85 -3.37
N TRP A 69 4.61 -18.28 -3.90
CA TRP A 69 5.46 -17.45 -4.76
C TRP A 69 4.70 -16.86 -5.96
N LEU A 70 3.74 -17.57 -6.53
CA LEU A 70 2.90 -17.06 -7.63
C LEU A 70 2.12 -15.80 -7.23
N GLN A 71 1.59 -15.77 -6.01
CA GLN A 71 0.83 -14.62 -5.52
C GLN A 71 1.73 -13.39 -5.36
N GLY A 72 2.94 -13.58 -4.82
CA GLY A 72 3.94 -12.52 -4.72
C GLY A 72 4.35 -11.94 -6.08
N VAL A 73 4.55 -12.81 -7.09
CA VAL A 73 4.87 -12.40 -8.46
C VAL A 73 3.72 -11.61 -9.09
N VAL A 74 2.48 -12.06 -8.92
CA VAL A 74 1.29 -11.36 -9.43
C VAL A 74 1.17 -9.96 -8.79
N VAL A 75 1.39 -9.86 -7.49
CA VAL A 75 1.38 -8.56 -6.78
C VAL A 75 2.45 -7.64 -7.34
N LEU A 76 3.70 -8.12 -7.45
CA LEU A 76 4.81 -7.34 -8.00
C LEU A 76 4.52 -6.88 -9.44
N LEU A 77 3.93 -7.77 -10.26
CA LEU A 77 3.59 -7.48 -11.65
C LEU A 77 2.52 -6.38 -11.76
N VAL A 78 1.49 -6.38 -10.91
CA VAL A 78 0.47 -5.31 -10.92
C VAL A 78 1.07 -3.96 -10.53
N PHE A 79 1.94 -3.91 -9.53
CA PHE A 79 2.63 -2.68 -9.16
C PHE A 79 3.60 -2.20 -10.25
N ALA A 80 4.35 -3.12 -10.87
CA ALA A 80 5.24 -2.81 -11.98
C ALA A 80 4.48 -2.28 -13.21
N LEU A 81 3.36 -2.91 -13.58
CA LEU A 81 2.49 -2.44 -14.66
C LEU A 81 1.89 -1.07 -14.35
N SER A 82 1.49 -0.84 -13.10
CA SER A 82 0.97 0.47 -12.67
C SER A 82 2.04 1.55 -12.75
N ALA A 83 3.27 1.26 -12.34
CA ALA A 83 4.40 2.18 -12.47
C ALA A 83 4.74 2.46 -13.94
N LEU A 84 4.72 1.42 -14.78
CA LEU A 84 4.95 1.55 -16.22
C LEU A 84 3.85 2.38 -16.90
N TYR A 85 2.60 2.18 -16.51
CA TYR A 85 1.46 2.96 -17.01
C TYR A 85 1.64 4.46 -16.71
N ILE A 86 1.99 4.81 -15.48
CA ILE A 86 2.23 6.21 -15.11
C ILE A 86 3.42 6.81 -15.86
N ASN A 87 4.47 6.03 -16.11
CA ASN A 87 5.65 6.50 -16.85
C ASN A 87 5.36 6.68 -18.35
N LEU A 88 4.52 5.83 -18.95
CA LEU A 88 4.09 5.96 -20.34
C LEU A 88 3.08 7.09 -20.56
N LEU A 89 2.43 7.59 -19.50
CA LEU A 89 1.51 8.71 -19.62
C LEU A 89 2.29 9.99 -19.97
N PRO A 90 2.09 10.58 -21.16
CA PRO A 90 2.79 11.80 -21.53
C PRO A 90 2.36 12.92 -20.56
N PRO A 91 3.32 13.65 -19.97
CA PRO A 91 3.03 14.77 -19.09
C PRO A 91 2.57 15.98 -19.93
N SER A 92 1.40 15.88 -20.57
CA SER A 92 0.78 17.06 -21.19
C SER A 92 0.19 17.92 -20.08
N LYS A 93 0.78 19.10 -19.85
CA LYS A 93 0.27 20.10 -18.91
C LYS A 93 -1.20 20.39 -19.23
N GLY A 94 -2.11 20.05 -18.30
CA GLY A 94 -3.52 20.45 -18.36
C GLY A 94 -4.49 19.48 -19.03
N SER A 95 -4.13 18.22 -19.27
CA SER A 95 -5.13 17.23 -19.69
C SER A 95 -5.88 16.68 -18.47
N ASP A 96 -7.17 16.97 -18.37
CA ASP A 96 -8.07 16.45 -17.32
C ASP A 96 -8.04 14.91 -17.24
N THR A 97 -7.76 14.26 -18.37
CA THR A 97 -7.60 12.81 -18.45
C THR A 97 -6.43 12.28 -17.63
N VAL A 98 -5.33 13.05 -17.53
CA VAL A 98 -4.14 12.68 -16.76
C VAL A 98 -4.41 12.79 -15.26
N VAL A 99 -5.10 13.86 -14.82
CA VAL A 99 -5.52 14.03 -13.42
C VAL A 99 -6.48 12.92 -13.02
N LEU A 100 -7.44 12.60 -13.90
CA LEU A 100 -8.39 11.52 -13.65
C LEU A 100 -7.68 10.17 -13.46
N ALA A 101 -6.67 9.88 -14.28
CA ALA A 101 -5.87 8.67 -14.14
C ALA A 101 -5.13 8.60 -12.78
N TYR A 102 -4.59 9.73 -12.30
CA TYR A 102 -3.91 9.78 -10.99
C TYR A 102 -4.85 9.53 -9.81
N ILE A 103 -6.12 9.93 -9.90
CA ILE A 103 -7.12 9.64 -8.87
C ILE A 103 -7.58 8.18 -8.92
N HIS A 104 -7.75 7.62 -10.13
CA HIS A 104 -8.25 6.25 -10.30
C HIS A 104 -7.21 5.19 -9.92
N LEU A 105 -5.93 5.48 -10.08
CA LEU A 105 -4.86 4.54 -9.81
C LEU A 105 -4.77 4.07 -8.34
N PRO A 106 -4.76 4.94 -7.31
CA PRO A 106 -4.78 4.51 -5.91
C PRO A 106 -6.06 3.77 -5.54
N LEU A 107 -7.22 4.13 -6.11
CA LEU A 107 -8.48 3.40 -5.93
C LEU A 107 -8.40 1.97 -6.50
N MET A 108 -7.83 1.82 -7.70
CA MET A 108 -7.62 0.51 -8.31
C MET A 108 -6.65 -0.35 -7.49
N LEU A 109 -5.56 0.25 -7.01
CA LEU A 109 -4.59 -0.42 -6.14
C LEU A 109 -5.19 -0.79 -4.78
N TRP A 110 -6.10 0.03 -4.24
CA TRP A 110 -6.84 -0.28 -3.01
C TRP A 110 -7.68 -1.55 -3.18
N CYS A 111 -8.45 -1.63 -4.26
CA CYS A 111 -9.23 -2.83 -4.60
C CYS A 111 -8.33 -4.06 -4.75
N PHE A 112 -7.18 -3.91 -5.41
CA PHE A 112 -6.22 -4.99 -5.59
C PHE A 112 -5.57 -5.43 -4.28
N TYR A 113 -5.23 -4.48 -3.40
CA TYR A 113 -4.76 -4.76 -2.04
C TYR A 113 -5.77 -5.59 -1.24
N GLY A 114 -7.07 -5.33 -1.39
CA GLY A 114 -8.12 -6.17 -0.81
C GLY A 114 -8.08 -7.63 -1.27
N LEU A 115 -7.63 -7.89 -2.51
CA LEU A 115 -7.43 -9.25 -3.03
C LEU A 115 -6.23 -9.96 -2.37
N VAL A 116 -5.17 -9.20 -2.10
CA VAL A 116 -4.00 -9.68 -1.35
C VAL A 116 -4.40 -9.98 0.10
N PHE A 117 -5.22 -9.12 0.71
CA PHE A 117 -5.72 -9.29 2.08
C PHE A 117 -6.51 -10.58 2.29
N ILE A 118 -7.35 -10.97 1.33
CA ILE A 118 -8.09 -12.24 1.40
C ILE A 118 -7.21 -13.46 1.03
N GLY A 119 -5.96 -13.26 0.62
CA GLY A 119 -5.04 -14.34 0.22
C GLY A 119 -5.42 -15.02 -1.09
N PHE A 120 -6.10 -14.29 -1.99
CA PHE A 120 -6.69 -14.81 -3.24
C PHE A 120 -7.75 -15.92 -3.09
N ASP A 121 -8.13 -16.27 -1.85
CA ASP A 121 -9.21 -17.22 -1.62
C ASP A 121 -10.56 -16.51 -1.70
N ARG A 122 -11.12 -16.49 -2.91
CA ARG A 122 -12.39 -15.81 -3.23
C ARG A 122 -13.60 -16.49 -2.60
N LYS A 123 -13.46 -17.75 -2.15
CA LYS A 123 -14.58 -18.57 -1.64
C LYS A 123 -14.83 -18.35 -0.15
N ASP A 124 -13.84 -17.86 0.59
CA ASP A 124 -13.98 -17.60 2.02
C ASP A 124 -14.71 -16.26 2.27
N THR A 125 -15.99 -16.35 2.57
CA THR A 125 -16.85 -15.20 2.91
C THR A 125 -16.37 -14.49 4.18
N ALA A 126 -15.77 -15.20 5.15
CA ALA A 126 -15.32 -14.60 6.40
C ALA A 126 -14.16 -13.63 6.17
N ARG A 127 -13.21 -13.99 5.29
CA ARG A 127 -12.10 -13.10 4.89
C ARG A 127 -12.59 -11.85 4.15
N ARG A 128 -13.61 -11.99 3.28
CA ARG A 128 -14.21 -10.85 2.57
C ARG A 128 -14.88 -9.86 3.52
N ILE A 129 -15.66 -10.37 4.48
CA ILE A 129 -16.28 -9.54 5.51
C ILE A 129 -15.19 -8.89 6.38
N GLY A 130 -14.12 -9.62 6.70
CA GLY A 130 -12.96 -9.09 7.41
C GLY A 130 -12.33 -7.88 6.73
N TYR A 131 -12.16 -7.90 5.40
CA TYR A 131 -11.66 -6.74 4.66
C TYR A 131 -12.61 -5.54 4.74
N ILE A 132 -13.92 -5.76 4.55
CA ILE A 132 -14.92 -4.68 4.65
C ILE A 132 -14.92 -4.07 6.06
N ARG A 133 -14.85 -4.92 7.09
CA ARG A 133 -14.77 -4.49 8.48
C ARG A 133 -13.49 -3.69 8.74
N TYR A 134 -12.34 -4.13 8.24
CA TYR A 134 -11.08 -3.40 8.34
C TYR A 134 -11.18 -2.00 7.75
N ASN A 135 -11.81 -1.85 6.58
CA ASN A 135 -12.04 -0.54 5.96
C ASN A 135 -12.97 0.34 6.83
N GLY A 136 -14.02 -0.26 7.40
CA GLY A 136 -14.92 0.43 8.33
C GLY A 136 -14.20 0.90 9.59
N ASP A 137 -13.40 0.03 10.21
CA ASP A 137 -12.60 0.36 11.39
C ASP A 137 -11.60 1.48 11.08
N LEU A 138 -10.92 1.43 9.91
CA LEU A 138 -10.03 2.49 9.46
C LEU A 138 -10.76 3.83 9.32
N ALA A 139 -11.96 3.83 8.72
CA ALA A 139 -12.76 5.04 8.55
C ALA A 139 -13.20 5.64 9.90
N ILE A 140 -13.66 4.80 10.83
CA ILE A 140 -14.07 5.22 12.17
C ILE A 140 -12.87 5.80 12.93
N LEU A 141 -11.74 5.07 12.96
CA LEU A 141 -10.52 5.52 13.66
C LEU A 141 -9.98 6.82 13.05
N THR A 142 -9.96 6.94 11.73
CA THR A 142 -9.52 8.17 11.05
C THR A 142 -10.41 9.34 11.42
N ALA A 143 -11.74 9.16 11.41
CA ALA A 143 -12.68 10.21 11.79
C ALA A 143 -12.48 10.64 13.25
N LEU A 144 -12.30 9.69 14.18
CA LEU A 144 -12.03 9.99 15.59
C LEU A 144 -10.71 10.77 15.76
N ILE A 145 -9.64 10.34 15.09
CA ILE A 145 -8.34 11.03 15.13
C ILE A 145 -8.46 12.45 14.56
N LEU A 146 -9.17 12.65 13.45
CA LEU A 146 -9.35 13.97 12.85
C LEU A 146 -10.16 14.91 13.75
N ILE A 147 -11.24 14.42 14.37
CA ILE A 147 -12.05 15.22 15.31
C ILE A 147 -11.21 15.58 16.54
N ALA A 148 -10.51 14.60 17.13
CA ALA A 148 -9.64 14.84 18.29
C ALA A 148 -8.51 15.83 17.95
N GLY A 149 -7.88 15.67 16.78
CA GLY A 149 -6.83 16.58 16.30
C GLY A 149 -7.35 18.00 16.04
N ALA A 150 -8.55 18.13 15.46
CA ALA A 150 -9.19 19.43 15.24
C ALA A 150 -9.51 20.16 16.56
N ILE A 151 -10.01 19.43 17.56
CA ILE A 151 -10.28 19.99 18.90
C ILE A 151 -8.98 20.40 19.59
N PHE A 152 -7.90 19.62 19.45
CA PHE A 152 -6.62 19.92 20.09
C PHE A 152 -5.82 21.04 19.40
N SER A 153 -6.02 21.22 18.08
CA SER A 153 -5.31 22.24 17.30
C SER A 153 -5.91 23.64 17.37
N GLY A 154 -7.07 23.81 18.02
CA GLY A 154 -7.71 25.11 18.26
C GLY A 154 -7.49 25.57 19.69
#